data_AF-A0A9X9QX88-F1
#
_entry.id   AF-A0A9X9QX88-F1
#
_cell.length_a   1.000
_cell.length_b   1.000
_cell.length_c   1.000
_cell.angle_alpha   90.00
_cell.angle_beta   90.00
_cell.angle_gamma   90.00
#
_symmetry.space_group_name_H-M   'P 1'
#
loop_
_entity.id
_entity.type
_entity.pdbx_description
1 polymer ?
#
loop_
_entity_poly.entity_id
_entity_poly.type
_entity_poly.pdbx_seq_one_letter_code
_entity_poly.pdbx_strand_id
1 'polypeptide(L)' 'MIKQREIHLAIPAQTNKEQRLQLQRVVEYGKSQNITVKITEIE' A
#
# COMPACT_ATOMS: atom_id res chain seq x y z
N MET A 1 -5.54 23.37 -2.81
CA MET A 1 -6.17 22.27 -2.05
C MET A 1 -5.87 20.96 -2.75
N ILE A 2 -5.34 19.99 -2.03
CA ILE A 2 -5.12 18.64 -2.57
C ILE A 2 -6.48 17.93 -2.60
N LYS A 3 -6.91 17.51 -3.79
CA LYS A 3 -8.20 16.84 -4.01
C LYS A 3 -8.16 15.33 -3.78
N GLN A 4 -6.98 14.72 -3.91
CA GLN A 4 -6.79 13.27 -3.81
C GLN A 4 -5.38 12.98 -3.31
N ARG A 5 -5.26 11.97 -2.44
CA ARG A 5 -3.99 11.52 -1.86
C ARG A 5 -3.76 10.08 -2.25
N GLU A 6 -2.71 9.83 -3.00
CA GLU A 6 -2.32 8.48 -3.41
C GLU A 6 -0.88 8.18 -3.00
N ILE A 7 -0.62 6.92 -2.64
CA ILE A 7 0.71 6.40 -2.32
C ILE A 7 0.95 5.24 -3.28
N HIS A 8 1.99 5.34 -4.10
CA HIS A 8 2.46 4.25 -4.94
C HIS A 8 3.66 3.58 -4.27
N LEU A 9 3.48 2.34 -3.84
CA LEU A 9 4.47 1.59 -3.08
C LEU A 9 4.95 0.40 -3.91
N ALA A 10 6.23 0.42 -4.25
CA ALA A 10 6.90 -0.73 -4.82
C ALA A 10 7.33 -1.69 -3.70
N ILE A 11 7.03 -2.99 -3.85
CA ILE A 11 7.50 -4.04 -2.96
C ILE A 11 8.26 -5.09 -3.77
N PRO A 12 9.32 -5.69 -3.23
CA PRO A 12 10.03 -6.73 -3.96
C PRO A 12 9.22 -8.04 -3.97
N ALA A 13 9.30 -8.84 -5.03
CA ALA A 13 8.54 -10.10 -5.15
C ALA A 13 8.83 -11.10 -4.02
N GLN A 14 10.03 -11.02 -3.44
CA GLN A 14 10.48 -11.77 -2.26
C GLN A 14 9.83 -11.34 -0.93
N THR A 15 8.83 -10.45 -0.95
CA THR A 15 8.13 -10.00 0.26
C THR A 15 7.45 -11.18 0.97
N ASN A 16 7.81 -11.38 2.25
CA ASN A 16 7.34 -12.49 3.07
C ASN A 16 5.83 -12.41 3.35
N LYS A 17 5.21 -13.54 3.72
CA LYS A 17 3.77 -13.60 4.02
C LYS A 17 3.34 -12.63 5.13
N GLU A 18 4.16 -12.48 6.18
CA GLU A 18 3.89 -11.54 7.28
C GLU A 18 3.94 -10.08 6.81
N GLN A 19 4.89 -9.75 5.95
CA GLN A 19 5.00 -8.42 5.36
C GLN A 19 3.81 -8.13 4.43
N ARG A 20 3.35 -9.13 3.65
CA ARG A 20 2.11 -9.01 2.86
C ARG A 20 0.87 -8.75 3.73
N LEU A 21 0.78 -9.39 4.89
CA LEU A 21 -0.30 -9.12 5.84
C LEU A 21 -0.25 -7.69 6.39
N GLN A 22 0.94 -7.18 6.70
CA GLN A 22 1.12 -5.79 7.11
C GLN A 22 0.72 -4.81 6.00
N LEU A 23 1.10 -5.10 4.76
CA LEU A 23 0.75 -4.29 3.59
C LEU A 23 -0.76 -4.20 3.36
N GLN A 24 -1.49 -5.30 3.55
CA GLN A 24 -2.96 -5.28 3.51
C GLN A 24 -3.55 -4.35 4.57
N ARG A 25 -3.04 -4.40 5.81
CA ARG A 25 -3.46 -3.49 6.88
C ARG A 25 -3.17 -2.03 6.55
N VAL A 26 -2.04 -1.75 5.90
CA VAL A 26 -1.68 -0.39 5.43
C VAL A 26 -2.64 0.10 4.36
N VAL A 27 -3.07 -0.76 3.43
CA VAL A 27 -4.07 -0.41 2.41
C VAL A 27 -5.43 -0.08 3.05
N GLU A 28 -5.87 -0.90 4.00
CA GLU A 28 -7.12 -0.65 4.74
C GLU A 28 -7.07 0.63 5.57
N TYR A 29 -5.96 0.83 6.29
CA TYR A 29 -5.73 2.06 7.05
C TYR A 29 -5.72 3.28 6.11
N GLY A 30 -5.04 3.19 4.97
CA GLY A 30 -5.04 4.23 3.94
C GLY A 30 -6.45 4.61 3.51
N LYS A 31 -7.31 3.63 3.21
CA LYS A 31 -8.72 3.88 2.85
C LYS A 31 -9.47 4.65 3.94
N SER A 32 -9.26 4.32 5.22
CA SER A 32 -9.87 5.05 6.35
C SER A 32 -9.40 6.51 6.45
N GLN A 33 -8.18 6.80 5.97
CA GLN A 33 -7.58 8.13 5.95
C GLN A 33 -7.85 8.88 4.65
N ASN A 34 -8.71 8.33 3.78
CA ASN A 34 -8.98 8.85 2.44
C ASN A 34 -7.71 8.95 1.58
N ILE A 35 -6.82 7.96 1.73
CA ILE A 35 -5.58 7.78 0.95
C ILE A 35 -5.67 6.48 0.15
N THR A 36 -5.43 6.55 -1.14
CA THR A 36 -5.34 5.35 -1.98
C THR A 36 -3.91 4.82 -1.96
N VAL A 37 -3.70 3.63 -1.40
CA VAL A 37 -2.39 2.95 -1.46
C VAL A 37 -2.43 1.93 -2.60
N LYS A 38 -1.58 2.12 -3.61
CA LYS A 38 -1.37 1.20 -4.74
C LYS A 38 -0.04 0.50 -4.53
N ILE A 39 -0.09 -0.82 -4.45
CA ILE A 39 1.10 -1.65 -4.27
C ILE A 39 1.46 -2.27 -5.61
N THR A 40 2.74 -2.22 -5.98
CA THR A 40 3.28 -2.85 -7.18
C THR A 40 4.40 -3.78 -6.77
N GLU A 41 4.29 -5.05 -7.15
CA GLU A 41 5.38 -6.00 -6.95
C GLU A 41 6.43 -5.81 -8.05
N ILE A 42 7.71 -5.75 -7.68
CA ILE A 42 8.85 -5.65 -8.59
C ILE A 42 9.73 -6.89 -8.39
N GLU A 43 10.06 -7.57 -9.49
CA GLU A 43 11.00 -8.71 -9.52
C GLU A 43 12.47 -8.25 -9.43
#